data_AF-A0A3S4I0U0-F1
#
_entry.id   AF-A0A3S4I0U0-F1
#
_cell.length_a   1.000
_cell.length_b   1.000
_cell.length_c   1.000
_cell.angle_alpha   90.00
_cell.angle_beta   90.00
_cell.angle_gamma   90.00
#
_symmetry.space_group_name_H-M   'P 1'
#
loop_
_entity.id
_entity.type
_entity.pdbx_description
1 polymer ?
#
loop_
_entity_poly.entity_id
_entity_poly.type
_entity_poly.pdbx_seq_one_letter_code
_entity_poly.pdbx_strand_id
1 'polypeptide(L)'
;MILQQGIAKTQVAYDGENLYLRDSTGAITIANSVETLRSQSKGAFGSKQYVDYQVKDDGLLVGNIHVDYTRYGIGSEADDVLQAAGNQRWLFGLDGDDTLLGSSNGNLTFVGGRGNDVMHSAGQNNTFLFEGEFGQDQVINFGQSDRLVFFTPQDQGGDFRQYATQHNDDVVFTFGDNQVTLVGVSLDYLSNSQIVLV
;
A
#
# COMPACT_ATOMS: atom_id res chain seq x y z
N MET A 1 4.48 18.22 -1.37
CA MET A 1 5.40 17.10 -1.04
C MET A 1 6.56 17.03 -2.04
N ILE A 2 7.75 16.53 -1.67
CA ILE A 2 8.91 16.38 -2.59
C ILE A 2 9.34 14.92 -2.70
N LEU A 3 9.44 14.40 -3.94
CA LEU A 3 10.04 13.12 -4.26
C LEU A 3 11.54 13.29 -4.50
N GLN A 4 12.37 12.40 -3.94
CA GLN A 4 13.82 12.38 -4.19
C GLN A 4 14.19 11.68 -5.52
N GLN A 5 13.19 11.37 -6.36
CA GLN A 5 13.34 10.77 -7.68
C GLN A 5 12.32 11.35 -8.67
N GLY A 6 12.51 11.04 -9.96
CA GLY A 6 11.62 11.50 -11.02
C GLY A 6 10.29 10.76 -11.04
N ILE A 7 9.22 11.43 -11.48
CA ILE A 7 7.85 10.89 -11.45
C ILE A 7 7.71 9.55 -12.18
N ALA A 8 8.43 9.37 -13.30
CA ALA A 8 8.39 8.14 -14.10
C ALA A 8 8.95 6.90 -13.39
N LYS A 9 9.61 7.06 -12.24
CA LYS A 9 10.12 5.96 -11.41
C LYS A 9 9.29 5.72 -10.15
N THR A 10 8.23 6.51 -9.96
CA THR A 10 7.37 6.47 -8.78
C THR A 10 6.00 5.98 -9.22
N GLN A 11 5.48 4.97 -8.54
CA GLN A 11 4.04 4.69 -8.66
C GLN A 11 3.31 5.72 -7.82
N VAL A 12 2.29 6.34 -8.40
CA VAL A 12 1.45 7.34 -7.75
C VAL A 12 0.02 6.86 -7.87
N ALA A 13 -0.65 6.62 -6.76
CA ALA A 13 -2.07 6.29 -6.70
C ALA A 13 -2.78 7.27 -5.76
N TYR A 14 -4.09 7.38 -5.91
CA TYR A 14 -4.93 8.31 -5.15
C TYR A 14 -6.26 7.63 -4.88
N ASP A 15 -6.69 7.64 -3.62
CA ASP A 15 -7.93 6.99 -3.17
C ASP A 15 -9.11 7.99 -3.04
N GLY A 16 -8.90 9.26 -3.39
CA GLY A 16 -9.88 10.33 -3.18
C GLY A 16 -9.58 11.25 -1.99
N GLU A 17 -8.65 10.86 -1.11
CA GLU A 17 -8.22 11.65 0.05
C GLU A 17 -6.69 11.68 0.19
N ASN A 18 -6.07 10.51 0.12
CA ASN A 18 -4.66 10.24 0.32
C ASN A 18 -3.93 9.92 -0.99
N LEU A 19 -2.74 10.50 -1.13
CA LEU A 19 -1.81 10.17 -2.18
C LEU A 19 -0.86 9.07 -1.72
N TYR A 20 -0.82 7.96 -2.45
CA TYR A 20 0.05 6.83 -2.21
C TYR A 20 1.21 6.86 -3.20
N LEU A 21 2.42 6.84 -2.67
CA LEU A 21 3.64 6.95 -3.44
C LEU A 21 4.52 5.73 -3.16
N ARG A 22 4.87 4.96 -4.19
CA ARG A 22 5.88 3.90 -4.09
C ARG A 22 7.10 4.26 -4.91
N ASP A 23 8.24 4.37 -4.25
CA ASP A 23 9.49 4.68 -4.90
C ASP A 23 10.16 3.46 -5.57
N SER A 24 11.31 3.68 -6.21
CA SER A 24 12.02 2.61 -6.92
C SER A 24 12.64 1.54 -6.01
N THR A 25 12.74 1.80 -4.71
CA THR A 25 13.18 0.83 -3.69
C THR A 25 12.02 0.04 -3.11
N GLY A 26 10.78 0.43 -3.43
CA GLY A 26 9.56 -0.15 -2.88
C GLY A 26 9.13 0.47 -1.55
N ALA A 27 9.77 1.55 -1.11
CA ALA A 27 9.30 2.32 0.05
C ALA A 27 7.99 3.02 -0.31
N ILE A 28 7.04 3.01 0.63
CA ILE A 28 5.73 3.62 0.47
C ILE A 28 5.70 4.91 1.30
N THR A 29 5.02 5.93 0.78
CA THR A 29 4.65 7.11 1.54
C THR A 29 3.19 7.42 1.28
N ILE A 30 2.47 7.74 2.35
CA ILE A 30 1.08 8.14 2.33
C ILE A 30 1.03 9.60 2.74
N ALA A 31 0.30 10.41 1.99
CA ALA A 31 0.20 11.84 2.26
C ALA A 31 -1.18 12.37 1.93
N ASN A 32 -1.80 13.03 2.91
CA ASN A 32 -3.06 13.73 2.75
C ASN A 32 -2.86 15.20 2.32
N SER A 33 -3.92 15.82 1.80
CA SER A 33 -3.96 17.27 1.50
C SER A 33 -2.78 17.77 0.65
N VAL A 34 -2.28 16.94 -0.27
CA VAL A 34 -1.15 17.29 -1.13
C VAL A 34 -1.66 18.04 -2.36
N GLU A 35 -1.56 19.36 -2.36
CA GLU A 35 -1.93 20.17 -3.55
C GLU A 35 -0.89 20.08 -4.68
N THR A 36 0.40 19.95 -4.30
CA THR A 36 1.51 19.92 -5.25
C THR A 36 2.52 18.84 -4.87
N LEU A 37 2.81 17.99 -5.85
CA LEU A 37 3.87 16.99 -5.82
C LEU A 37 5.07 17.49 -6.64
N ARG A 38 6.23 17.65 -6.01
CA ARG A 38 7.47 18.06 -6.69
C ARG A 38 8.35 16.85 -6.91
N SER A 39 8.67 16.52 -8.16
CA SER A 39 9.65 15.46 -8.47
C SER A 39 11.06 16.03 -8.61
N GLN A 40 12.07 15.22 -8.29
CA GLN A 40 13.49 15.57 -8.44
C GLN A 40 14.18 14.59 -9.39
N SER A 41 14.76 15.07 -10.48
CA SER A 41 15.59 14.26 -11.38
C SER A 41 17.01 14.79 -11.48
N LYS A 42 17.94 13.95 -11.95
CA LYS A 42 19.32 14.36 -12.24
C LYS A 42 19.36 14.88 -13.68
N GLY A 43 19.67 16.17 -13.83
CA GLY A 43 19.98 16.80 -15.10
C GLY A 43 21.44 16.60 -15.52
N ALA A 44 21.83 17.27 -16.60
CA ALA A 44 23.21 17.24 -17.08
C ALA A 44 24.19 17.64 -15.97
N PHE A 45 25.35 16.97 -15.95
CA PHE A 45 26.43 17.20 -14.97
C PHE A 45 26.03 17.06 -13.49
N GLY A 46 24.95 16.30 -13.20
CA GLY A 46 24.52 16.04 -11.83
C GLY A 46 23.73 17.17 -11.18
N SER A 47 23.34 18.20 -11.95
CA SER A 47 22.41 19.23 -11.50
C SER A 47 21.07 18.62 -11.10
N LYS A 48 20.42 19.16 -10.07
CA LYS A 48 19.06 18.74 -9.69
C LYS A 48 18.06 19.52 -10.52
N GLN A 49 17.12 18.81 -11.13
CA GLN A 49 15.98 19.36 -11.86
C GLN A 49 14.71 19.07 -11.08
N TYR A 50 13.84 20.07 -10.97
CA TYR A 50 12.58 19.97 -10.25
C TYR A 50 11.42 20.18 -11.20
N VAL A 51 10.36 19.39 -11.02
CA VAL A 51 9.11 19.52 -11.77
C VAL A 51 7.96 19.43 -10.79
N ASP A 52 7.08 20.43 -10.82
CA ASP A 52 5.90 20.52 -9.97
C ASP A 52 4.67 20.01 -10.72
N TYR A 53 3.96 19.11 -10.06
CA TYR A 53 2.71 18.52 -10.53
C TYR A 53 1.60 18.95 -9.56
N GLN A 54 0.55 19.55 -10.09
CA GLN A 54 -0.67 19.75 -9.31
C GLN A 54 -1.38 18.41 -9.18
N VAL A 55 -1.81 18.07 -7.97
CA VAL A 55 -2.61 16.86 -7.71
C VAL A 55 -4.07 17.18 -8.01
N LYS A 56 -4.72 16.32 -8.78
CA LYS A 56 -6.14 16.40 -9.15
C LYS A 56 -6.80 15.04 -8.91
N ASP A 57 -8.12 15.00 -8.87
CA ASP A 57 -8.87 13.76 -8.61
C ASP A 57 -8.59 12.69 -9.69
N ASP A 58 -8.37 13.11 -10.93
CA ASP A 58 -8.17 12.22 -12.07
C ASP A 58 -6.70 12.02 -12.48
N GLY A 59 -5.74 12.66 -11.80
CA GLY A 59 -4.32 12.53 -12.12
C GLY A 59 -3.46 13.70 -11.67
N LEU A 60 -2.26 13.77 -12.24
CA LEU A 60 -1.29 14.83 -12.01
C LEU A 60 -1.25 15.79 -13.21
N LEU A 61 -1.18 17.09 -12.94
CA LEU A 61 -1.10 18.12 -13.99
C LEU A 61 0.25 18.86 -13.94
N VAL A 62 0.97 18.89 -15.06
CA VAL A 62 2.19 19.70 -15.26
C VAL A 62 2.00 20.64 -16.45
N GLY A 63 1.79 21.92 -16.17
CA GLY A 63 1.34 22.88 -17.19
C GLY A 63 -0.01 22.45 -17.76
N ASN A 64 -0.05 22.10 -19.06
CA ASN A 64 -1.24 21.60 -19.75
C ASN A 64 -1.19 20.08 -20.01
N ILE A 65 -0.21 19.37 -19.44
CA ILE A 65 -0.03 17.93 -19.64
C ILE A 65 -0.61 17.20 -18.43
N HIS A 66 -1.56 16.30 -18.71
CA HIS A 66 -2.11 15.38 -17.72
C HIS A 66 -1.29 14.08 -17.69
N VAL A 67 -1.02 13.60 -16.48
CA VAL A 67 -0.27 12.38 -16.19
C VAL A 67 -1.16 11.51 -15.31
N ASP A 68 -1.63 10.41 -15.88
CA ASP A 68 -2.49 9.46 -15.17
C ASP A 68 -1.81 8.90 -13.92
N TYR A 69 -2.62 8.62 -12.90
CA TYR A 69 -2.19 7.77 -11.81
C TYR A 69 -1.85 6.36 -12.27
N THR A 70 -1.06 5.67 -11.46
CA THR A 70 -0.88 4.23 -11.56
C THR A 70 -2.25 3.59 -11.44
N ARG A 71 -2.61 2.72 -12.39
CA ARG A 71 -3.93 2.09 -12.41
C ARG A 71 -4.22 1.36 -11.10
N TYR A 72 -5.43 1.57 -10.59
CA TYR A 72 -5.93 0.99 -9.35
C TYR A 72 -7.39 0.57 -9.49
N GLY A 73 -7.85 -0.29 -8.58
CA GLY A 73 -9.26 -0.53 -8.30
C GLY A 73 -9.63 0.17 -7.00
N ILE A 74 -10.85 0.71 -6.92
CA ILE A 74 -11.32 1.46 -5.76
C ILE A 74 -12.78 1.09 -5.47
N GLY A 75 -13.08 0.89 -4.19
CA GLY A 75 -14.42 0.69 -3.66
C GLY A 75 -15.12 1.99 -3.31
N SER A 76 -15.90 1.95 -2.24
CA SER A 76 -16.78 2.99 -1.73
C SER A 76 -16.78 2.98 -0.20
N GLU A 77 -17.67 3.75 0.44
CA GLU A 77 -17.80 3.74 1.91
C GLU A 77 -18.64 2.55 2.44
N ALA A 78 -18.89 1.54 1.61
CA ALA A 78 -19.72 0.38 1.93
C ALA A 78 -19.00 -0.90 1.53
N ASP A 79 -19.43 -2.02 2.11
CA ASP A 79 -18.85 -3.34 1.84
C ASP A 79 -18.80 -3.67 0.33
N ASP A 80 -17.59 -3.77 -0.21
CA ASP A 80 -17.30 -3.98 -1.61
C ASP A 80 -16.60 -5.31 -1.89
N VAL A 81 -16.76 -5.80 -3.12
CA VAL A 81 -15.99 -6.94 -3.63
C VAL A 81 -15.18 -6.47 -4.84
N LEU A 82 -13.87 -6.33 -4.64
CA LEU A 82 -12.95 -5.79 -5.64
C LEU A 82 -12.05 -6.90 -6.19
N GLN A 83 -12.13 -7.16 -7.49
CA GLN A 83 -11.22 -8.06 -8.18
C GLN A 83 -10.18 -7.26 -8.97
N ALA A 84 -8.90 -7.48 -8.69
CA ALA A 84 -7.82 -6.90 -9.48
C ALA A 84 -7.95 -7.29 -10.96
N ALA A 85 -7.90 -6.29 -11.82
CA ALA A 85 -8.12 -6.40 -13.24
C ALA A 85 -6.96 -5.79 -14.05
N GLY A 86 -6.67 -6.41 -15.19
CA GLY A 86 -5.73 -5.91 -16.18
C GLY A 86 -4.33 -5.67 -15.61
N ASN A 87 -3.93 -4.40 -15.54
CA ASN A 87 -2.62 -3.94 -15.08
C ASN A 87 -2.70 -3.05 -13.83
N GLN A 88 -3.79 -3.14 -13.06
CA GLN A 88 -3.90 -2.47 -11.76
C GLN A 88 -2.74 -2.90 -10.86
N ARG A 89 -2.25 -1.95 -10.04
CA ARG A 89 -1.15 -2.16 -9.08
C ARG A 89 -1.57 -1.86 -7.63
N TRP A 90 -2.76 -1.32 -7.46
CA TRP A 90 -3.36 -0.99 -6.17
C TRP A 90 -4.83 -1.40 -6.17
N LEU A 91 -5.31 -1.83 -5.01
CA LEU A 91 -6.71 -2.00 -4.68
C LEU A 91 -6.96 -1.23 -3.38
N PHE A 92 -7.99 -0.38 -3.37
CA PHE A 92 -8.43 0.40 -2.23
C PHE A 92 -9.86 -0.01 -1.90
N GLY A 93 -10.09 -0.59 -0.73
CA GLY A 93 -11.43 -0.88 -0.21
C GLY A 93 -12.15 0.40 0.20
N LEU A 94 -11.46 1.22 1.00
CA LEU A 94 -11.91 2.46 1.66
C LEU A 94 -12.56 2.17 3.02
N ASP A 95 -13.82 2.54 3.21
CA ASP A 95 -14.56 2.27 4.44
C ASP A 95 -15.52 1.10 4.18
N GLY A 96 -15.72 0.23 5.16
CA GLY A 96 -16.62 -0.93 5.03
C GLY A 96 -15.88 -2.24 5.24
N ASP A 97 -16.61 -3.36 5.30
CA ASP A 97 -15.99 -4.69 5.42
C ASP A 97 -15.77 -5.26 4.01
N ASP A 98 -14.61 -5.00 3.42
CA ASP A 98 -14.36 -5.26 2.00
C ASP A 98 -13.73 -6.63 1.72
N THR A 99 -13.98 -7.16 0.52
CA THR A 99 -13.26 -8.33 -0.01
C THR A 99 -12.42 -7.95 -1.21
N LEU A 100 -11.10 -7.95 -1.05
CA LEU A 100 -10.14 -7.60 -2.09
C LEU A 100 -9.48 -8.86 -2.65
N LEU A 101 -9.75 -9.16 -3.91
CA LEU A 101 -9.27 -10.34 -4.62
C LEU A 101 -8.10 -9.97 -5.53
N GLY A 102 -6.93 -10.52 -5.23
CA GLY A 102 -5.73 -10.38 -6.06
C GLY A 102 -5.87 -11.03 -7.43
N SER A 103 -4.89 -10.76 -8.30
CA SER A 103 -4.74 -11.45 -9.58
C SER A 103 -3.33 -12.00 -9.72
N SER A 104 -3.13 -13.07 -10.51
CA SER A 104 -1.80 -13.59 -10.81
C SER A 104 -0.95 -12.64 -11.67
N ASN A 105 -1.51 -11.52 -12.13
CA ASN A 105 -0.87 -10.63 -13.09
C ASN A 105 -0.21 -9.44 -12.38
N GLY A 106 1.11 -9.56 -12.22
CA GLY A 106 1.92 -8.51 -11.62
C GLY A 106 1.75 -8.39 -10.11
N ASN A 107 2.44 -7.41 -9.56
CA ASN A 107 2.51 -7.18 -8.12
C ASN A 107 1.41 -6.18 -7.72
N LEU A 108 0.60 -6.55 -6.73
CA LEU A 108 -0.49 -5.72 -6.22
C LEU A 108 -0.16 -5.15 -4.85
N THR A 109 -0.74 -3.99 -4.58
CA THR A 109 -0.81 -3.39 -3.25
C THR A 109 -2.25 -3.39 -2.81
N PHE A 110 -2.54 -3.98 -1.67
CA PHE A 110 -3.86 -4.02 -1.07
C PHE A 110 -3.90 -3.00 0.06
N VAL A 111 -4.92 -2.17 0.04
CA VAL A 111 -5.28 -1.26 1.12
C VAL A 111 -6.75 -1.56 1.39
N GLY A 112 -7.04 -2.25 2.49
CA GLY A 112 -8.41 -2.48 2.93
C GLY A 112 -9.06 -1.14 3.27
N GLY A 113 -8.54 -0.52 4.33
CA GLY A 113 -8.91 0.82 4.75
C GLY A 113 -9.51 0.73 6.14
N ARG A 114 -10.63 1.40 6.43
CA ARG A 114 -11.32 1.26 7.71
C ARG A 114 -12.37 0.16 7.59
N GLY A 115 -12.37 -0.80 8.50
CA GLY A 115 -13.35 -1.88 8.52
C GLY A 115 -12.68 -3.19 8.87
N ASN A 116 -13.31 -4.31 8.57
CA ASN A 116 -12.73 -5.64 8.76
C ASN A 116 -12.63 -6.32 7.40
N ASP A 117 -11.46 -6.21 6.77
CA ASP A 117 -11.29 -6.54 5.37
C ASP A 117 -10.74 -7.96 5.17
N VAL A 118 -11.12 -8.57 4.06
CA VAL A 118 -10.62 -9.87 3.61
C VAL A 118 -9.81 -9.68 2.32
N MET A 119 -8.50 -9.85 2.42
CA MET A 119 -7.57 -9.68 1.30
C MET A 119 -7.01 -11.03 0.84
N HIS A 120 -7.36 -11.44 -0.37
CA HIS A 120 -6.84 -12.66 -0.99
C HIS A 120 -5.63 -12.36 -1.87
N SER A 121 -4.45 -12.81 -1.44
CA SER A 121 -3.25 -12.78 -2.29
C SER A 121 -3.43 -13.70 -3.50
N ALA A 122 -2.95 -13.25 -4.65
CA ALA A 122 -2.73 -14.10 -5.81
C ALA A 122 -1.46 -13.62 -6.54
N GLY A 123 -0.67 -14.56 -7.08
CA GLY A 123 0.61 -14.22 -7.69
C GLY A 123 1.75 -14.14 -6.67
N GLN A 124 2.68 -13.22 -6.88
CA GLN A 124 3.89 -13.06 -6.08
C GLN A 124 4.22 -11.59 -5.86
N ASN A 125 5.03 -11.30 -4.85
CA ASN A 125 5.54 -9.97 -4.49
C ASN A 125 4.43 -8.94 -4.22
N ASN A 126 3.33 -9.39 -3.62
CA ASN A 126 2.24 -8.51 -3.22
C ASN A 126 2.59 -7.74 -1.94
N THR A 127 1.89 -6.65 -1.71
CA THR A 127 2.05 -5.82 -0.51
C THR A 127 0.69 -5.56 0.11
N PHE A 128 0.53 -5.83 1.40
CA PHE A 128 -0.65 -5.45 2.16
C PHE A 128 -0.27 -4.30 3.07
N LEU A 129 -0.99 -3.19 2.94
CA LEU A 129 -0.66 -1.92 3.56
C LEU A 129 -1.75 -1.57 4.58
N PHE A 130 -1.33 -1.30 5.80
CA PHE A 130 -2.21 -0.99 6.92
C PHE A 130 -1.79 0.35 7.53
N GLU A 131 -2.74 1.25 7.72
CA GLU A 131 -2.51 2.56 8.34
C GLU A 131 -3.70 2.96 9.22
N GLY A 132 -3.45 3.78 10.25
CA GLY A 132 -4.51 4.34 11.07
C GLY A 132 -5.36 3.29 11.81
N GLU A 133 -6.69 3.44 11.72
CA GLU A 133 -7.68 2.56 12.34
C GLU A 133 -8.17 1.53 11.31
N PHE A 134 -7.28 0.60 10.94
CA PHE A 134 -7.56 -0.39 9.90
C PHE A 134 -8.40 -1.60 10.35
N GLY A 135 -8.82 -1.64 11.63
CA GLY A 135 -9.75 -2.67 12.13
C GLY A 135 -9.17 -4.08 12.19
N GLN A 136 -9.98 -5.10 11.86
CA GLN A 136 -9.67 -6.53 12.06
C GLN A 136 -9.59 -7.29 10.75
N ASP A 137 -8.42 -7.28 10.12
CA ASP A 137 -8.26 -7.78 8.76
C ASP A 137 -7.83 -9.24 8.69
N GLN A 138 -8.14 -9.88 7.57
CA GLN A 138 -7.66 -11.20 7.20
C GLN A 138 -6.90 -11.16 5.88
N VAL A 139 -5.70 -11.73 5.88
CA VAL A 139 -4.92 -11.95 4.65
C VAL A 139 -4.84 -13.44 4.38
N ILE A 140 -5.35 -13.84 3.23
CA ILE A 140 -5.44 -15.23 2.79
C ILE A 140 -4.42 -15.47 1.67
N ASN A 141 -3.77 -16.64 1.69
CA ASN A 141 -2.72 -17.05 0.74
C ASN A 141 -1.46 -16.16 0.77
N PHE A 142 -1.09 -15.63 1.93
CA PHE A 142 0.12 -14.83 2.08
C PHE A 142 1.37 -15.64 1.69
N GLY A 143 2.07 -15.21 0.64
CA GLY A 143 3.22 -15.90 0.07
C GLY A 143 4.58 -15.47 0.66
N GLN A 144 5.63 -16.27 0.42
CA GLN A 144 7.01 -15.97 0.88
C GLN A 144 7.59 -14.67 0.30
N SER A 145 7.10 -14.26 -0.88
CA SER A 145 7.49 -13.02 -1.54
C SER A 145 6.68 -11.81 -1.09
N ASP A 146 5.56 -12.05 -0.41
CA ASP A 146 4.63 -10.99 -0.06
C ASP A 146 5.12 -10.22 1.16
N ARG A 147 4.64 -8.98 1.28
CA ARG A 147 5.07 -8.04 2.31
C ARG A 147 3.86 -7.47 3.05
N LEU A 148 4.02 -7.27 4.35
CA LEU A 148 3.14 -6.46 5.18
C LEU A 148 3.85 -5.13 5.47
N VAL A 149 3.13 -4.02 5.33
CA VAL A 149 3.63 -2.69 5.65
C VAL A 149 2.64 -2.04 6.62
N PHE A 150 3.11 -1.75 7.82
CA PHE A 150 2.32 -1.16 8.89
C PHE A 150 2.80 0.26 9.14
N PHE A 151 1.92 1.24 8.94
CA PHE A 151 2.11 2.64 9.36
C PHE A 151 1.44 2.83 10.72
N THR A 152 2.16 2.50 11.80
CA THR A 152 1.56 2.46 13.15
C THR A 152 2.33 3.37 14.10
N PRO A 153 1.66 4.19 14.92
CA PRO A 153 2.34 5.05 15.88
C PRO A 153 3.10 4.28 16.97
N GLN A 154 2.78 2.99 17.15
CA GLN A 154 3.20 2.18 18.30
C GLN A 154 4.61 1.61 18.19
N ASP A 155 5.28 1.66 17.02
CA ASP A 155 6.72 1.41 16.93
C ASP A 155 7.36 1.95 15.65
N GLN A 156 8.53 2.55 15.79
CA GLN A 156 9.30 3.19 14.70
C GLN A 156 10.46 2.29 14.22
N GLY A 157 10.24 0.97 14.27
CA GLY A 157 11.19 -0.07 13.88
C GLY A 157 11.59 -1.01 15.03
N GLY A 158 11.70 -2.30 14.73
CA GLY A 158 11.98 -3.33 15.73
C GLY A 158 11.81 -4.75 15.16
N ASP A 159 11.84 -5.76 16.04
CA ASP A 159 11.49 -7.13 15.67
C ASP A 159 9.97 -7.27 15.64
N PHE A 160 9.41 -7.57 14.46
CA PHE A 160 7.98 -7.71 14.28
C PHE A 160 7.33 -8.77 15.17
N ARG A 161 8.13 -9.73 15.68
CA ARG A 161 7.67 -10.79 16.59
C ARG A 161 7.11 -10.27 17.91
N GLN A 162 7.37 -9.01 18.25
CA GLN A 162 6.74 -8.36 19.41
C GLN A 162 5.24 -8.11 19.21
N TYR A 163 4.81 -8.01 17.95
CA TYR A 163 3.43 -7.73 17.56
C TYR A 163 2.69 -8.97 17.06
N ALA A 164 3.41 -10.09 16.85
CA ALA A 164 2.89 -11.28 16.20
C ALA A 164 2.79 -12.46 17.17
N THR A 165 1.61 -13.09 17.23
CA THR A 165 1.35 -14.31 18.00
C THR A 165 0.85 -15.42 17.09
N GLN A 166 1.29 -16.65 17.34
CA GLN A 166 0.74 -17.82 16.67
C GLN A 166 -0.57 -18.24 17.35
N HIS A 167 -1.63 -18.38 16.58
CA HIS A 167 -2.91 -18.92 17.01
C HIS A 167 -3.32 -20.07 16.09
N ASN A 168 -3.17 -21.32 16.57
CA ASN A 168 -3.32 -22.51 15.72
C ASN A 168 -2.43 -22.41 14.47
N ASP A 169 -3.04 -22.45 13.28
CA ASP A 169 -2.35 -22.37 11.99
C ASP A 169 -2.22 -20.94 11.46
N ASP A 170 -2.60 -19.93 12.24
CA ASP A 170 -2.61 -18.52 11.82
C ASP A 170 -1.60 -17.67 12.61
N VAL A 171 -1.07 -16.63 11.97
CA VAL A 171 -0.32 -15.56 12.66
C VAL A 171 -1.21 -14.35 12.83
N VAL A 172 -1.26 -13.82 14.04
CA VAL A 172 -2.06 -12.65 14.37
C VAL A 172 -1.13 -11.50 14.75
N PHE A 173 -1.14 -10.42 13.97
CA PHE A 173 -0.50 -9.16 14.31
C PHE A 173 -1.48 -8.28 15.07
N THR A 174 -1.07 -7.68 16.19
CA THR A 174 -1.94 -6.81 17.01
C THR A 174 -1.31 -5.44 17.26
N PHE A 175 -2.05 -4.37 16.98
CA PHE A 175 -1.64 -2.97 17.13
C PHE A 175 -2.78 -2.16 17.77
N GLY A 176 -2.80 -2.13 19.11
CA GLY A 176 -3.91 -1.53 19.86
C GLY A 176 -5.20 -2.29 19.60
N ASP A 177 -6.21 -1.59 19.08
CA ASP A 177 -7.51 -2.16 18.72
C ASP A 177 -7.50 -2.82 17.34
N ASN A 178 -6.47 -2.62 16.52
CA ASN A 178 -6.38 -3.20 15.19
C ASN A 178 -5.65 -4.55 15.21
N GLN A 179 -6.03 -5.45 14.31
CA GLN A 179 -5.31 -6.70 14.09
C GLN A 179 -5.33 -7.15 12.64
N VAL A 180 -4.30 -7.91 12.25
CA VAL A 180 -4.23 -8.59 10.96
C VAL A 180 -3.96 -10.07 11.19
N THR A 181 -4.84 -10.92 10.69
CA THR A 181 -4.69 -12.38 10.73
C THR A 181 -4.16 -12.88 9.40
N LEU A 182 -2.95 -13.44 9.39
CA LEU A 182 -2.42 -14.21 8.29
C LEU A 182 -2.93 -15.65 8.38
N VAL A 183 -3.87 -16.00 7.51
CA VAL A 183 -4.56 -17.29 7.55
C VAL A 183 -3.66 -18.40 6.98
N GLY A 184 -3.46 -19.47 7.76
CA GLY A 184 -2.66 -20.64 7.36
C GLY A 184 -1.15 -20.37 7.30
N VAL A 185 -0.66 -19.38 8.05
CA VAL A 185 0.75 -19.02 8.12
C VAL A 185 1.34 -19.41 9.49
N SER A 186 2.57 -19.94 9.46
CA SER A 186 3.37 -20.12 10.67
C SER A 186 4.34 -18.96 10.87
N LEU A 187 4.44 -18.46 12.10
CA LEU A 187 5.32 -17.37 12.51
C LEU A 187 6.80 -17.69 12.22
N ASP A 188 7.18 -18.96 12.27
CA ASP A 188 8.55 -19.41 11.97
C ASP A 188 8.92 -19.28 10.48
N TYR A 189 7.92 -19.13 9.60
CA TYR A 189 8.12 -18.90 8.16
C TYR A 189 8.15 -17.42 7.80
N LEU A 190 7.90 -16.51 8.74
CA LEU A 190 7.99 -15.08 8.51
C LEU A 190 9.41 -14.56 8.70
N SER A 191 9.84 -13.75 7.74
CA SER A 191 11.16 -13.10 7.74
C SER A 191 11.05 -11.58 7.95
N ASN A 192 12.11 -10.99 8.50
CA ASN A 192 12.16 -9.53 8.74
C ASN A 192 12.07 -8.71 7.44
N SER A 193 12.38 -9.29 6.28
CA SER A 193 12.24 -8.59 4.99
C SER A 193 10.79 -8.48 4.50
N GLN A 194 9.90 -9.34 5.00
CA GLN A 194 8.49 -9.31 4.63
C GLN A 194 7.71 -8.29 5.46
N ILE A 195 8.15 -7.98 6.67
CA ILE A 195 7.40 -7.12 7.59
C ILE A 195 8.11 -5.78 7.71
N VAL A 196 7.43 -4.71 7.33
CA VAL A 196 7.90 -3.34 7.47
C VAL A 196 7.03 -2.63 8.51
N LEU A 197 7.67 -2.12 9.55
CA LEU A 197 7.05 -1.26 10.56
C LEU A 197 7.56 0.16 10.32
N VAL A 198 6.65 1.12 10.13
CA VAL A 198 6.92 2.54 9.83
C VAL A 198 6.26 3.44 10.85
#